data_AF-A0AAW9CR08-F1
#
_entry.id   AF-A0AAW9CR08-F1
#
_cell.length_a   1.000
_cell.length_b   1.000
_cell.length_c   1.000
_cell.angle_alpha   90.00
_cell.angle_beta   90.00
_cell.angle_gamma   90.00
#
_symmetry.space_group_name_H-M   'P 1'
#
loop_
_entity.id
_entity.type
_entity.pdbx_description
1 polymer ?
#
loop_
_entity_poly.entity_id
_entity_poly.type
_entity_poly.pdbx_seq_one_letter_code
_entity_poly.pdbx_strand_id
1 'polypeptide(L)'
;MIITLKHPLKLATGETVSTLTLRRGKRKDMAAAAKYSSDAGEQEDFLFARLTGLTVEDIGELDLADAKQLADSFRDMVEERDAAVDASAPAGAAGRDVRIDGRDAAAAR
;
A
#
# COMPACT_ATOMS: atom_id res chain seq x y z
N MET A 1 -9.88 3.20 -9.71
CA MET A 1 -8.84 3.04 -10.76
C MET A 1 -8.77 1.58 -11.15
N ILE A 2 -8.21 1.27 -12.32
CA ILE A 2 -8.02 -0.10 -12.80
C ILE A 2 -6.52 -0.41 -12.77
N ILE A 3 -6.17 -1.57 -12.23
CA ILE A 3 -4.79 -2.07 -12.16
C ILE A 3 -4.76 -3.35 -12.99
N THR A 4 -3.88 -3.42 -13.99
CA THR A 4 -3.69 -4.64 -14.77
C THR A 4 -2.62 -5.50 -14.10
N LEU A 5 -2.98 -6.74 -13.77
CA LEU A 5 -2.11 -7.71 -13.12
C LEU A 5 -1.09 -8.27 -14.12
N LYS A 6 0.15 -8.42 -13.67
CA LYS A 6 1.21 -9.11 -14.42
C LYS A 6 1.01 -10.62 -14.37
N HIS A 7 0.50 -11.11 -13.23
CA HIS A 7 0.19 -12.51 -12.98
C HIS A 7 -1.31 -12.63 -12.71
N PRO A 8 -2.10 -13.17 -13.65
CA PRO A 8 -3.54 -13.32 -13.46
C PRO A 8 -3.85 -14.12 -12.19
N LEU A 9 -4.68 -13.55 -11.33
CA LEU A 9 -5.08 -14.15 -10.06
C LEU A 9 -6.22 -15.13 -10.31
N LYS A 10 -6.10 -16.34 -9.77
CA LYS A 10 -7.19 -17.32 -9.76
C LYS A 10 -7.94 -17.19 -8.44
N LEU A 11 -9.17 -16.69 -8.51
CA LEU A 11 -10.04 -16.52 -7.36
C LEU A 11 -10.50 -17.86 -6.80
N ALA A 12 -10.90 -17.87 -5.53
CA ALA A 12 -11.52 -19.03 -4.90
C ALA A 12 -12.77 -19.55 -5.64
N THR A 13 -13.47 -18.68 -6.38
CA THR A 13 -14.63 -19.04 -7.23
C THR A 13 -14.24 -19.84 -8.48
N GLY A 14 -12.95 -19.94 -8.79
CA GLY A 14 -12.41 -20.56 -9.99
C GLY A 14 -12.26 -19.61 -11.18
N GLU A 15 -12.75 -18.38 -11.07
CA GLU A 15 -12.54 -17.33 -12.07
C GLU A 15 -11.08 -16.84 -12.06
N THR A 16 -10.54 -16.51 -13.23
CA THR A 16 -9.23 -15.88 -13.34
C THR A 16 -9.40 -14.41 -13.70
N VAL A 17 -8.88 -13.54 -12.85
CA VAL A 17 -8.92 -12.09 -13.05
C VAL A 17 -7.54 -11.58 -13.47
N SER A 18 -7.50 -10.79 -14.53
CA SER A 18 -6.28 -10.11 -15.01
C SER A 18 -6.27 -8.62 -14.66
N THR A 19 -7.36 -8.09 -14.09
CA THR A 19 -7.50 -6.69 -13.73
C THR A 19 -8.19 -6.53 -12.39
N LEU A 20 -7.64 -5.68 -11.53
CA LEU A 20 -8.25 -5.27 -10.27
C LEU A 20 -8.88 -3.88 -10.37
N THR A 21 -10.02 -3.70 -9.73
CA THR A 21 -10.63 -2.38 -9.55
C THR A 21 -10.35 -1.87 -8.15
N LEU A 22 -9.54 -0.83 -8.00
CA LEU A 22 -9.26 -0.21 -6.70
C LEU A 22 -10.15 1.04 -6.52
N ARG A 23 -11.11 0.98 -5.57
CA ARG A 23 -11.97 2.12 -5.23
C ARG A 23 -11.25 3.13 -4.34
N ARG A 24 -11.75 4.36 -4.29
CA ARG A 24 -11.21 5.39 -3.38
C ARG A 24 -11.40 5.01 -1.92
N GLY A 25 -10.30 4.96 -1.17
CA GLY A 25 -10.30 4.67 0.27
C GLY A 25 -10.88 5.82 1.08
N LYS A 26 -11.62 5.50 2.14
CA LYS A 26 -12.16 6.47 3.11
C LYS A 26 -11.60 6.20 4.50
N ARG A 27 -11.68 7.17 5.42
CA ARG A 27 -11.15 6.98 6.78
C ARG A 27 -11.79 5.82 7.55
N LYS A 28 -13.06 5.56 7.28
CA LYS A 28 -13.77 4.40 7.81
C LYS A 28 -13.14 3.06 7.41
N ASP A 29 -12.44 2.98 6.28
CA ASP A 29 -11.82 1.75 5.82
C ASP A 29 -10.57 1.42 6.64
N MET A 30 -9.72 2.42 6.95
CA MET A 30 -8.61 2.19 7.89
C MET A 30 -9.07 1.94 9.31
N ALA A 31 -10.15 2.59 9.76
CA ALA A 31 -10.73 2.29 11.06
C ALA A 31 -11.30 0.87 11.13
N ALA A 32 -11.77 0.31 10.00
CA ALA A 32 -12.21 -1.07 9.92
C ALA A 32 -11.01 -2.04 9.92
N ALA A 33 -9.94 -1.73 9.18
CA ALA A 33 -8.70 -2.51 9.19
C ALA A 33 -8.08 -2.59 10.59
N ALA A 34 -7.89 -1.46 11.27
CA ALA A 34 -7.36 -1.42 12.62
C ALA A 34 -8.21 -2.18 13.66
N LYS A 35 -9.50 -2.43 13.38
CA LYS A 35 -10.38 -3.26 14.21
C LYS A 35 -10.34 -4.74 13.84
N TYR A 36 -9.96 -5.06 12.61
CA TYR A 36 -9.92 -6.43 12.10
C TYR A 36 -8.79 -7.22 12.74
N SER A 37 -7.60 -6.62 12.85
CA SER A 37 -6.44 -7.25 13.48
C SER A 37 -5.53 -6.23 14.16
N SER A 38 -4.68 -6.70 15.07
CA SER A 38 -3.55 -5.94 15.61
C SER A 38 -2.26 -6.14 14.81
N ASP A 39 -2.21 -7.16 13.94
CA ASP A 39 -1.09 -7.38 13.04
C ASP A 39 -1.16 -6.44 11.83
N ALA A 40 -0.02 -5.83 11.48
CA ALA A 40 0.02 -4.84 10.41
C ALA A 40 -0.23 -5.45 9.02
N GLY A 41 0.23 -6.69 8.78
CA GLY A 41 0.00 -7.39 7.52
C GLY A 41 -1.48 -7.72 7.35
N GLU A 42 -2.09 -8.31 8.37
CA GLU A 42 -3.53 -8.63 8.34
C GLU A 42 -4.42 -7.39 8.22
N GLN A 43 -4.00 -6.25 8.81
CA GLN A 43 -4.69 -4.97 8.61
C GLN A 43 -4.64 -4.50 7.15
N GLU A 44 -3.47 -4.61 6.52
CA GLU A 44 -3.26 -4.20 5.13
C GLU A 44 -4.06 -5.09 4.18
N ASP A 45 -4.01 -6.41 4.35
CA ASP A 45 -4.76 -7.36 3.52
C ASP A 45 -6.26 -7.09 3.59
N PHE A 46 -6.77 -6.87 4.81
CA PHE A 46 -8.18 -6.53 5.00
C PHE A 46 -8.55 -5.17 4.39
N LEU A 47 -7.65 -4.17 4.47
CA LEU A 47 -7.85 -2.90 3.81
C LEU A 47 -7.97 -3.10 2.29
N PHE A 48 -7.04 -3.82 1.68
CA PHE A 48 -7.05 -4.06 0.23
C PHE A 48 -8.23 -4.90 -0.22
N ALA A 49 -8.62 -5.93 0.51
CA ALA A 49 -9.85 -6.69 0.28
C ALA A 49 -11.07 -5.75 0.19
N ARG A 50 -11.21 -4.83 1.15
CA ARG A 50 -12.31 -3.85 1.16
C ARG A 50 -12.27 -2.84 0.01
N LEU A 51 -11.08 -2.49 -0.48
CA LEU A 51 -10.93 -1.50 -1.54
C LEU A 51 -11.04 -2.11 -2.94
N THR A 52 -10.71 -3.38 -3.09
CA THR A 52 -10.78 -4.13 -4.35
C THR A 52 -12.09 -4.89 -4.53
N GLY A 53 -12.76 -5.23 -3.41
CA GLY A 53 -13.94 -6.10 -3.41
C GLY A 53 -13.59 -7.59 -3.41
N LEU A 54 -12.30 -7.95 -3.29
CA LEU A 54 -11.84 -9.32 -3.13
C LEU A 54 -11.91 -9.79 -1.66
N THR A 55 -11.76 -11.09 -1.42
CA THR A 55 -11.61 -11.61 -0.06
C THR A 55 -10.17 -11.43 0.44
N VAL A 56 -9.95 -11.59 1.74
CA VAL A 56 -8.60 -11.53 2.33
C VAL A 56 -7.73 -12.67 1.81
N GLU A 57 -8.32 -13.84 1.60
CA GLU A 57 -7.67 -15.02 1.03
C GLU A 57 -7.23 -14.76 -0.41
N ASP A 58 -8.09 -14.16 -1.26
CA ASP A 58 -7.72 -13.82 -2.64
C ASP A 58 -6.60 -12.76 -2.69
N ILE A 59 -6.55 -11.83 -1.72
CA ILE A 59 -5.44 -10.87 -1.60
C ILE A 59 -4.12 -11.58 -1.26
N GLY A 60 -4.16 -12.57 -0.37
CA GLY A 60 -2.98 -13.36 0.02
C GLY A 60 -2.39 -14.21 -1.11
N GLU A 61 -3.17 -14.50 -2.15
CA GLU A 61 -2.75 -15.27 -3.33
C GLU A 61 -2.19 -14.39 -4.46
N LEU A 62 -2.15 -13.07 -4.29
CA LEU A 62 -1.54 -12.17 -5.28
C LEU A 62 -0.03 -12.44 -5.39
N ASP A 63 0.47 -12.40 -6.63
CA ASP A 63 1.91 -12.37 -6.85
C ASP A 63 2.52 -11.12 -6.19
N LEU A 64 3.71 -11.26 -5.59
CA LEU A 64 4.36 -10.17 -4.87
C LEU A 64 4.57 -8.92 -5.75
N ALA A 65 4.78 -9.09 -7.06
CA ALA A 65 4.93 -7.97 -7.99
C ALA A 65 3.62 -7.18 -8.18
N ASP A 66 2.49 -7.88 -8.10
CA ASP A 66 1.15 -7.30 -8.22
C ASP A 66 0.64 -6.74 -6.87
N ALA A 67 0.95 -7.41 -5.77
CA ALA A 67 0.71 -6.89 -4.41
C ALA A 67 1.44 -5.56 -4.20
N LYS A 68 2.71 -5.48 -4.63
CA LYS A 68 3.47 -4.22 -4.62
C LYS A 68 2.79 -3.15 -5.47
N GLN A 69 2.34 -3.50 -6.69
CA GLN A 69 1.66 -2.55 -7.57
C GLN A 69 0.36 -2.02 -6.96
N LEU A 70 -0.39 -2.87 -6.26
CA LEU A 70 -1.60 -2.49 -5.54
C LEU A 70 -1.30 -1.48 -4.42
N ALA A 71 -0.26 -1.74 -3.61
CA ALA A 71 0.16 -0.84 -2.55
C ALA A 71 0.65 0.51 -3.08
N ASP A 72 1.46 0.51 -4.15
CA ASP A 72 1.92 1.73 -4.82
C ASP A 72 0.73 2.55 -5.34
N SER A 73 -0.21 1.89 -6.02
CA SER A 73 -1.42 2.52 -6.57
C SER A 73 -2.31 3.14 -5.48
N PHE A 74 -2.41 2.47 -4.33
CA PHE A 74 -3.10 3.02 -3.17
C PHE A 74 -2.38 4.26 -2.61
N ARG A 75 -1.06 4.22 -2.52
CA ARG A 75 -0.26 5.35 -2.05
C ARG A 75 -0.44 6.57 -2.94
N ASP A 76 -0.33 6.38 -4.25
CA ASP A 76 -0.53 7.47 -5.23
C ASP A 76 -1.91 8.09 -5.08
N MET A 77 -2.94 7.25 -4.89
CA MET A 77 -4.30 7.72 -4.64
C MET A 77 -4.43 8.56 -3.36
N VAL A 78 -3.75 8.16 -2.28
CA VAL A 78 -3.81 8.86 -0.98
C VAL A 78 -3.05 10.18 -1.04
N GLU A 79 -1.92 10.21 -1.74
CA GLU A 79 -1.12 11.41 -1.96
C GLU A 79 -1.69 12.32 -3.07
N GLU A 80 -2.82 11.93 -3.67
CA GLU A 80 -3.46 12.60 -4.82
C GLU A 80 -2.49 12.81 -5.99
N ARG A 81 -1.53 11.90 -6.16
CA ARG A 81 -0.63 11.88 -7.30
C ARG A 81 -1.35 11.35 -8.52
N ASP A 82 -1.23 12.06 -9.62
CA ASP A 82 -1.57 11.50 -10.93
C ASP A 82 -0.51 10.45 -11.28
N ALA A 83 -0.93 9.19 -11.46
CA ALA A 83 -0.05 8.09 -11.87
C ALA A 83 0.69 8.36 -13.20
N ALA A 84 0.25 9.35 -13.98
CA ALA A 84 0.90 9.80 -15.21
C ALA A 84 2.11 10.75 -14.98
N VAL A 85 2.24 11.36 -13.80
CA VAL A 85 3.25 12.40 -13.53
C VAL A 85 4.57 11.81 -13.00
N ASP A 86 4.55 10.60 -12.41
CA ASP A 86 5.74 10.00 -11.78
C ASP A 86 6.55 9.06 -12.68
N ALA A 87 6.14 8.84 -13.93
CA ALA A 87 6.93 8.08 -14.92
C ALA A 87 8.25 8.78 -15.34
N SER A 88 8.54 9.96 -14.78
CA SER A 88 9.74 10.77 -15.06
C SER A 88 10.60 11.12 -13.83
N ALA A 89 10.33 10.59 -12.62
CA ALA A 89 11.16 10.88 -11.45
C ALA A 89 12.01 9.66 -11.06
N PRO A 90 13.35 9.79 -10.90
CA PRO A 90 14.16 8.68 -10.41
C PRO A 90 13.80 8.40 -8.94
N ALA A 91 13.62 7.12 -8.62
CA ALA A 91 13.44 6.62 -7.27
C ALA A 91 14.59 7.11 -6.36
N GLY A 92 14.29 8.08 -5.50
CA GLY A 92 15.30 8.73 -4.66
C GLY A 92 14.66 9.40 -3.45
N ALA A 93 14.27 8.61 -2.46
CA ALA A 93 14.09 9.10 -1.09
C ALA A 93 14.55 8.02 -0.10
N ALA A 94 15.85 7.72 -0.16
CA ALA A 94 16.56 7.09 0.93
C ALA A 94 16.73 8.09 2.08
N GLY A 95 16.45 7.64 3.30
CA GLY A 95 17.00 8.16 4.56
C GLY A 95 16.63 9.59 4.95
N ARG A 96 15.59 9.75 5.78
CA ARG A 96 15.62 10.85 6.75
C ARG A 96 16.36 10.39 8.00
N ASP A 97 17.69 10.44 7.92
CA ASP A 97 18.54 10.48 9.11
C ASP A 97 18.24 11.79 9.84
N VAL A 98 17.48 11.71 10.93
CA VAL A 98 17.41 12.81 11.88
C VAL A 98 18.74 12.82 12.63
N ARG A 99 19.71 13.60 12.15
CA ARG A 99 20.84 14.03 12.96
C ARG A 99 20.33 15.01 14.01
N ILE A 100 20.37 14.59 15.27
CA ILE A 100 20.36 15.51 16.40
C ILE A 100 21.82 15.88 16.65
N ASP A 101 22.31 16.93 15.99
CA ASP A 101 23.62 17.51 16.31
C ASP A 101 23.45 18.62 17.37
N GLY A 102 23.94 18.31 18.58
CA GLY A 102 24.82 19.17 19.37
C GLY A 102 24.28 20.49 19.94
N ARG A 103 24.03 20.53 21.25
CA ARG A 103 24.46 21.68 22.07
C ARG A 103 25.49 21.19 23.08
N ASP A 104 26.75 21.43 22.74
CA ASP A 104 27.84 21.54 23.70
C ASP A 104 27.59 22.72 24.65
N ALA A 105 27.82 22.47 25.93
CA ALA A 105 28.49 23.44 26.80
C ALA A 105 29.03 22.70 28.03
N ALA A 106 30.22 22.15 27.88
CA ALA A 106 31.11 21.92 29.00
C ALA A 106 31.47 23.28 29.64
N ALA A 107 31.35 23.38 30.96
CA ALA A 107 32.08 24.36 31.74
C ALA A 107 32.56 23.68 33.02
N ALA A 108 33.87 23.43 33.04
CA ALA A 108 34.61 23.03 34.21
C ALA A 108 34.56 24.12 35.30
N ARG A 109 34.38 23.70 36.55
CA ARG A 109 35.18 24.10 37.73
C ARG A 109 34.75 23.32 38.96
#